data_AF-A0A2U1QQK1-F1
#
_entry.id   AF-A0A2U1QQK1-F1
#
_cell.length_a   1.000
_cell.length_b   1.000
_cell.length_c   1.000
_cell.angle_alpha   90.00
_cell.angle_beta   90.00
_cell.angle_gamma   90.00
#
_symmetry.space_group_name_H-M   'P 1'
#
loop_
_entity.id
_entity.type
_entity.pdbx_description
1 polymer ?
#
loop_
_entity_poly.entity_id
_entity_poly.type
_entity_poly.pdbx_seq_one_letter_code
_entity_poly.pdbx_strand_id
1 'polypeptide(L)'
;MCRLLAILFLSFFLILPINNSIHAQTKKLPIEDQLIQDSIYKSNKKKILNFSMKDFDALFFEYFNRKSDSNIVLSKIEFYNYTVQIATFSDRLAILYPDQKQVAVQNKEKWLSESYEEYLQYKASQKK
;
A
#
# COMPACT_ATOMS: atom_id res chain seq x y z
N MET A 1 6.72 20.75 19.56
CA MET A 1 5.65 20.04 18.82
C MET A 1 6.16 19.30 17.56
N CYS A 2 7.11 19.84 16.79
CA CYS A 2 7.60 19.18 15.55
C CYS A 2 8.27 17.79 15.75
N ARG A 3 8.86 17.52 16.92
CA ARG A 3 9.53 16.24 17.19
C ARG A 3 8.56 15.07 17.40
N LEU A 4 7.39 15.32 18.00
CA LEU A 4 6.37 14.29 18.25
C LEU A 4 5.67 13.85 16.95
N LEU A 5 5.45 14.78 16.01
CA LEU A 5 4.89 14.45 14.69
C LEU A 5 5.86 13.59 13.87
N ALA A 6 7.15 13.91 13.93
CA ALA A 6 8.19 13.12 13.26
C ALA A 6 8.32 11.72 13.86
N ILE A 7 8.20 11.57 15.19
CA ILE A 7 8.24 10.27 15.87
C ILE A 7 7.03 9.41 15.51
N LEU A 8 5.82 9.98 15.43
CA LEU A 8 4.60 9.28 14.99
C LEU A 8 4.70 8.81 13.53
N PHE A 9 5.29 9.64 12.67
CA PHE A 9 5.58 9.28 11.28
C PHE A 9 6.62 8.15 11.19
N LEU A 10 7.69 8.21 12.01
CA LEU A 10 8.75 7.19 12.08
C LEU A 10 8.22 5.83 12.57
N SER A 11 7.29 5.83 13.53
CA SER A 11 6.67 4.59 14.06
C SER A 11 5.78 3.86 13.05
N PHE A 12 5.24 4.54 12.04
CA PHE A 12 4.48 3.91 10.95
C PHE A 12 5.38 3.12 9.99
N PHE A 13 6.67 3.47 9.91
CA PHE A 13 7.66 2.81 9.03
C PHE A 13 8.50 1.74 9.72
N LEU A 14 8.41 1.62 11.05
CA LEU A 14 9.24 0.69 11.84
C LEU A 14 8.76 -0.78 11.83
N ILE A 15 7.71 -1.11 11.08
CA ILE A 15 7.28 -2.51 10.87
C ILE A 15 8.03 -3.12 9.68
N LEU A 16 9.37 -3.22 9.76
CA LEU A 16 10.14 -4.10 8.89
C LEU A 16 11.26 -4.79 9.69
N PRO A 17 11.31 -6.13 9.76
CA PRO A 17 12.54 -6.82 10.09
C PRO A 17 13.51 -6.66 8.92
N ILE A 18 14.71 -6.15 9.22
CA ILE A 18 15.82 -6.06 8.28
C ILE A 18 16.43 -7.47 8.21
N ASN A 19 16.04 -8.28 7.22
CA ASN A 19 16.80 -9.46 6.85
C ASN A 19 17.37 -9.28 5.45
N ASN A 20 18.70 -9.32 5.40
CA ASN A 20 19.53 -9.07 4.24
C ASN A 20 19.40 -10.16 3.15
N SER A 21 19.61 -9.72 1.92
CA SER A 21 20.08 -10.52 0.77
C SER A 21 19.21 -11.72 0.35
N ILE A 22 18.04 -11.43 -0.19
CA ILE A 22 17.49 -12.22 -1.29
C ILE A 22 17.35 -11.22 -2.43
N HIS A 23 17.96 -11.49 -3.59
CA HIS A 23 17.66 -10.75 -4.80
C HIS A 23 16.14 -10.64 -4.89
N ALA A 24 15.63 -9.40 -4.78
CA ALA A 24 14.23 -9.11 -4.93
C ALA A 24 13.83 -9.49 -6.35
N GLN A 25 13.55 -10.77 -6.58
CA GLN A 25 12.63 -11.17 -7.62
C GLN A 25 11.33 -10.52 -7.19
N THR A 26 11.11 -9.31 -7.70
CA THR A 26 9.86 -8.59 -7.55
C THR A 26 8.78 -9.60 -7.90
N LYS A 27 7.98 -9.97 -6.90
CA LYS A 27 6.91 -10.95 -7.06
C LYS A 27 6.02 -10.44 -8.19
N LYS A 28 6.13 -11.09 -9.36
CA LYS A 28 5.36 -10.69 -10.53
C LYS A 28 3.95 -11.20 -10.35
N LEU A 29 3.01 -10.27 -10.23
CA LEU A 29 1.60 -10.62 -10.25
C LEU A 29 1.21 -11.25 -11.59
N PRO A 30 0.13 -12.05 -11.65
CA PRO A 30 -0.45 -12.47 -12.91
C PRO A 30 -0.75 -11.27 -13.82
N ILE A 31 -0.65 -11.45 -15.15
CA ILE A 31 -0.84 -10.38 -16.14
C ILE A 31 -2.20 -9.70 -15.98
N GLU A 32 -3.24 -10.48 -15.70
CA GLU A 32 -4.60 -9.96 -15.48
C GLU A 32 -4.66 -8.96 -14.33
N ASP A 33 -3.98 -9.27 -13.23
CA ASP A 33 -3.94 -8.41 -12.04
C ASP A 33 -3.11 -7.14 -12.32
N GLN A 34 -2.02 -7.25 -13.09
CA GLN A 34 -1.25 -6.09 -13.54
C GLN A 34 -2.10 -5.15 -14.42
N LEU A 35 -2.90 -5.68 -15.35
CA LEU A 35 -3.79 -4.89 -16.19
C LEU A 35 -4.86 -4.14 -15.38
N ILE A 36 -5.39 -4.78 -14.33
CA ILE A 36 -6.33 -4.15 -13.39
C ILE A 36 -5.61 -3.00 -12.65
N GLN A 37 -4.43 -3.26 -12.10
CA GLN A 37 -3.66 -2.24 -11.38
C GLN A 37 -3.32 -1.04 -12.27
N ASP A 38 -2.90 -1.27 -13.52
CA ASP A 38 -2.59 -0.22 -14.49
C ASP A 38 -3.82 0.63 -14.83
N SER A 39 -4.98 0.01 -14.98
CA SER A 39 -6.25 0.71 -15.22
C SER A 39 -6.63 1.61 -14.04
N ILE A 40 -6.50 1.10 -12.82
CA ILE A 40 -6.77 1.85 -11.58
C ILE A 40 -5.77 3.00 -11.42
N TYR A 41 -4.48 2.75 -11.69
CA TYR A 41 -3.44 3.78 -11.61
C TYR A 41 -3.73 4.92 -12.59
N LYS A 42 -3.98 4.59 -13.87
CA LYS A 42 -4.27 5.60 -14.91
C LYS A 42 -5.48 6.46 -14.55
N SER A 43 -6.54 5.85 -14.03
CA SER A 43 -7.77 6.57 -13.67
C SER A 43 -7.63 7.44 -12.41
N ASN A 44 -6.82 7.03 -11.43
CA ASN A 44 -6.77 7.70 -10.13
C ASN A 44 -5.53 8.57 -9.89
N LYS A 45 -4.43 8.37 -10.64
CA LYS A 45 -3.12 9.02 -10.37
C LYS A 45 -3.23 10.50 -10.05
N LYS A 46 -3.90 11.29 -10.91
CA LYS A 46 -4.01 12.75 -10.72
C LYS A 46 -4.73 13.10 -9.43
N LYS A 47 -5.77 12.35 -9.05
CA LYS A 47 -6.51 12.55 -7.80
C LYS A 47 -5.62 12.22 -6.60
N ILE A 48 -4.95 11.07 -6.60
CA ILE A 48 -4.13 10.61 -5.48
C ILE A 48 -2.91 11.49 -5.24
N LEU A 49 -2.25 11.97 -6.31
CA LEU A 49 -1.14 12.91 -6.17
C LEU A 49 -1.56 14.23 -5.51
N ASN A 50 -2.85 14.55 -5.47
CA ASN A 50 -3.39 15.71 -4.78
C ASN A 50 -3.90 15.43 -3.35
N PHE A 51 -3.90 14.18 -2.88
CA PHE A 51 -4.32 13.82 -1.52
C PHE A 51 -3.54 14.57 -0.44
N SER A 52 -4.24 15.11 0.55
CA SER A 52 -3.59 15.53 1.80
C SER A 52 -3.14 14.29 2.59
N MET A 53 -2.30 14.48 3.61
CA MET A 53 -1.97 13.38 4.54
C MET A 53 -3.22 12.83 5.22
N LYS A 54 -4.20 13.68 5.53
CA LYS A 54 -5.48 13.26 6.11
C LYS A 54 -6.28 12.35 5.17
N ASP A 55 -6.29 12.65 3.87
CA ASP A 55 -6.97 11.81 2.87
C ASP A 55 -6.28 10.44 2.74
N PHE A 56 -4.95 10.44 2.81
CA PHE A 56 -4.17 9.21 2.84
C PHE A 56 -4.42 8.39 4.10
N ASP A 57 -4.38 9.01 5.29
CA ASP A 57 -4.65 8.33 6.56
C ASP A 57 -6.04 7.70 6.54
N ALA A 58 -7.05 8.43 6.06
CA ALA A 58 -8.41 7.92 5.91
C ALA A 58 -8.45 6.68 4.99
N LEU A 59 -7.84 6.76 3.81
CA LEU A 59 -7.74 5.63 2.87
C LEU A 59 -7.06 4.42 3.50
N PHE A 60 -5.93 4.66 4.18
CA PHE A 60 -5.13 3.61 4.80
C PHE A 60 -5.89 2.90 5.92
N PHE A 61 -6.49 3.68 6.84
CA PHE A 61 -7.28 3.11 7.94
C PHE A 61 -8.55 2.43 7.44
N GLU A 62 -9.22 2.98 6.41
CA GLU A 62 -10.37 2.33 5.81
C GLU A 62 -10.00 0.96 5.22
N TYR A 63 -8.93 0.88 4.44
CA TYR A 63 -8.43 -0.39 3.91
C TYR A 63 -8.11 -1.37 5.05
N PHE A 64 -7.35 -0.91 6.05
CA PHE A 64 -6.93 -1.77 7.15
C PHE A 64 -8.14 -2.32 7.94
N ASN A 65 -9.09 -1.46 8.30
CA ASN A 65 -10.30 -1.83 9.01
C ASN A 65 -11.13 -2.84 8.22
N ARG A 66 -11.35 -2.58 6.91
CA ARG A 66 -12.10 -3.51 6.04
C ARG A 66 -11.35 -4.83 5.84
N LYS A 67 -10.01 -4.80 5.73
CA LYS A 67 -9.18 -6.01 5.62
C LYS A 67 -9.28 -6.87 6.88
N SER A 68 -9.24 -6.25 8.06
CA SER A 68 -9.28 -6.94 9.36
C SER A 68 -10.67 -7.47 9.74
N ASP A 69 -11.76 -6.86 9.27
CA ASP A 69 -13.11 -7.32 9.60
C ASP A 69 -13.43 -8.69 9.00
N SER A 70 -13.63 -9.71 9.83
CA SER A 70 -13.91 -11.10 9.42
C SER A 70 -15.16 -11.27 8.55
N ASN A 71 -16.10 -10.31 8.63
CA ASN A 71 -17.37 -10.33 7.89
C ASN A 71 -17.25 -9.68 6.51
N ILE A 72 -16.19 -8.91 6.26
CA ILE A 72 -15.99 -8.20 5.00
C ILE A 72 -14.97 -8.96 4.14
N VAL A 73 -15.31 -9.18 2.87
CA VAL A 73 -14.38 -9.62 1.84
C VAL A 73 -14.44 -8.63 0.69
N LEU A 74 -13.39 -7.83 0.54
CA LEU A 74 -13.18 -6.98 -0.63
C LEU A 74 -13.22 -7.81 -1.91
N SER A 75 -13.88 -7.30 -2.95
CA SER A 75 -13.73 -7.81 -4.31
C SER A 75 -12.32 -7.55 -4.85
N LYS A 76 -11.93 -8.25 -5.93
CA LYS A 76 -10.62 -8.05 -6.58
C LYS A 76 -10.39 -6.59 -6.98
N ILE A 77 -11.42 -5.94 -7.52
CA ILE A 77 -11.34 -4.52 -7.92
C ILE A 77 -11.18 -3.61 -6.71
N GLU A 78 -11.97 -3.81 -5.65
CA GLU A 78 -11.83 -2.99 -4.43
C GLU A 78 -10.47 -3.17 -3.77
N PHE A 79 -9.98 -4.40 -3.68
CA PHE A 79 -8.66 -4.71 -3.14
C PHE A 79 -7.57 -3.96 -3.90
N TYR A 80 -7.51 -4.11 -5.23
CA TYR A 80 -6.51 -3.42 -6.04
C TYR A 80 -6.74 -1.91 -6.07
N ASN A 81 -7.97 -1.43 -5.89
CA ASN A 81 -8.25 -0.02 -5.77
C ASN A 81 -7.58 0.59 -4.54
N TYR A 82 -7.65 -0.07 -3.37
CA TYR A 82 -6.92 0.40 -2.20
C TYR A 82 -5.40 0.29 -2.37
N THR A 83 -4.89 -0.88 -2.76
CA THR A 83 -3.43 -1.08 -2.79
C THR A 83 -2.74 -0.17 -3.81
N VAL A 84 -3.34 0.04 -5.00
CA VAL A 84 -2.78 0.94 -6.01
C VAL A 84 -2.86 2.39 -5.57
N GLN A 85 -3.94 2.83 -4.92
CA GLN A 85 -4.04 4.20 -4.41
C GLN A 85 -3.00 4.46 -3.31
N ILE A 86 -2.83 3.53 -2.37
CA ILE A 86 -1.82 3.61 -1.32
C ILE A 86 -0.41 3.63 -1.94
N ALA A 87 -0.14 2.75 -2.91
CA ALA A 87 1.12 2.73 -3.66
C ALA A 87 1.40 4.05 -4.39
N THR A 88 0.39 4.61 -5.04
CA THR A 88 0.50 5.86 -5.81
C THR A 88 0.86 7.03 -4.90
N PHE A 89 0.37 7.06 -3.66
CA PHE A 89 0.72 8.11 -2.72
C PHE A 89 2.21 8.11 -2.34
N SER A 90 2.89 6.97 -2.46
CA SER A 90 4.34 6.89 -2.24
C SER A 90 5.14 7.75 -3.23
N ASP A 91 4.62 7.97 -4.45
CA ASP A 91 5.24 8.91 -5.41
C ASP A 91 5.25 10.34 -4.85
N ARG A 92 4.21 10.73 -4.12
CA ARG A 92 4.14 12.03 -3.45
C ARG A 92 5.07 12.09 -2.25
N LEU A 93 5.15 11.03 -1.45
CA LEU A 93 6.09 10.95 -0.31
C LEU A 93 7.55 11.11 -0.75
N ALA A 94 7.93 10.49 -1.87
CA ALA A 94 9.27 10.62 -2.45
C ALA A 94 9.63 12.07 -2.83
N ILE A 95 8.64 12.88 -3.22
CA ILE A 95 8.81 14.30 -3.55
C ILE A 95 8.89 15.16 -2.29
N LEU A 96 8.01 14.90 -1.31
CA LEU A 96 7.93 15.68 -0.07
C LEU A 96 9.12 15.41 0.87
N TYR A 97 9.65 14.18 0.85
CA TYR A 97 10.75 13.75 1.71
C TYR A 97 11.85 13.08 0.87
N PRO A 98 12.69 13.87 0.16
CA PRO A 98 13.72 13.33 -0.73
C PRO A 98 14.70 12.37 -0.04
N ASP A 99 15.03 12.63 1.23
CA ASP A 99 15.89 11.76 2.05
C ASP A 99 15.27 10.38 2.30
N GLN A 100 13.94 10.25 2.16
CA GLN A 100 13.19 9.00 2.30
C GLN A 100 12.74 8.41 0.95
N LYS A 101 13.25 8.93 -0.17
CA LYS A 101 12.86 8.50 -1.52
C LYS A 101 13.02 7.00 -1.72
N GLN A 102 14.11 6.40 -1.23
CA GLN A 102 14.34 4.95 -1.35
C GLN A 102 13.27 4.15 -0.60
N VAL A 103 12.90 4.58 0.60
CA VAL A 103 11.85 3.97 1.41
C VAL A 103 10.50 4.09 0.71
N ALA A 104 10.20 5.25 0.11
CA ALA A 104 8.97 5.46 -0.66
C ALA A 104 8.90 4.54 -1.89
N VAL A 105 10.00 4.34 -2.62
CA VAL A 105 10.07 3.40 -3.75
C VAL A 105 9.81 1.97 -3.30
N GLN A 106 10.49 1.52 -2.24
CA GLN A 106 10.32 0.17 -1.69
C GLN A 106 8.88 -0.07 -1.19
N ASN A 107 8.27 0.92 -0.53
CA ASN A 107 6.88 0.84 -0.08
C ASN A 107 5.92 0.75 -1.26
N LYS A 108 6.13 1.54 -2.31
CA LYS A 108 5.33 1.46 -3.54
C LYS A 108 5.40 0.06 -4.14
N GLU A 109 6.60 -0.47 -4.31
CA GLU A 109 6.81 -1.82 -4.85
C GLU A 109 6.13 -2.88 -4.00
N LYS A 110 6.25 -2.78 -2.67
CA LYS A 110 5.57 -3.68 -1.73
C LYS A 110 4.06 -3.66 -1.93
N TRP A 111 3.44 -2.48 -1.96
CA TRP A 111 1.99 -2.35 -2.17
C TRP A 111 1.52 -2.90 -3.51
N LEU A 112 2.31 -2.71 -4.58
CA LEU A 112 1.99 -3.25 -5.90
C LEU A 112 2.21 -4.77 -6.00
N SER A 113 3.01 -5.36 -5.11
CA SER A 113 3.25 -6.80 -5.05
C SER A 113 2.20 -7.61 -4.26
N GLU A 114 1.33 -6.92 -3.51
CA GLU A 114 0.21 -7.54 -2.79
C GLU A 114 -0.73 -8.22 -3.79
N SER A 115 -0.99 -9.52 -3.61
CA SER A 115 -1.90 -10.27 -4.49
C SER A 115 -3.27 -10.46 -3.88
N TYR A 116 -4.30 -10.40 -4.72
CA TYR A 116 -5.67 -10.69 -4.29
C TYR A 116 -5.81 -12.13 -3.78
N GLU A 117 -5.06 -13.07 -4.37
CA GLU A 117 -5.05 -14.47 -3.94
C GLU A 117 -4.53 -14.64 -2.51
N GLU A 118 -3.40 -14.03 -2.17
CA GLU A 118 -2.87 -14.05 -0.79
C GLU A 118 -3.81 -13.36 0.18
N TYR A 119 -4.47 -12.29 -0.26
CA TYR A 119 -5.52 -11.67 0.53
C TYR A 119 -6.68 -12.64 0.81
N LEU A 120 -7.15 -13.41 -0.17
CA LEU A 120 -8.19 -14.42 0.05
C LEU A 120 -7.71 -15.55 0.98
N GLN A 121 -6.47 -16.01 0.85
CA GLN A 121 -5.87 -16.98 1.76
C GLN A 121 -5.80 -16.45 3.20
N TYR A 122 -5.38 -15.20 3.36
CA TYR A 122 -5.43 -14.49 4.64
C TYR A 122 -6.86 -14.47 5.20
N LYS A 123 -7.86 -14.07 4.42
CA LYS A 123 -9.27 -14.06 4.86
C LYS A 123 -9.79 -15.43 5.25
N ALA A 124 -9.38 -16.48 4.55
CA ALA A 124 -9.73 -17.86 4.89
C ALA A 124 -9.08 -18.29 6.22
N SER A 125 -7.85 -17.84 6.51
CA SER A 125 -7.16 -18.14 7.78
C SER A 125 -7.82 -17.49 9.00
N GLN A 126 -8.44 -16.31 8.84
CA GLN A 126 -9.12 -15.58 9.93
C GLN A 126 -10.43 -16.22 10.39
N LYS A 127 -10.96 -17.17 9.62
CA LYS A 127 -12.21 -17.89 9.93
C LYS A 127 -11.97 -19.23 10.65
N LYS A 128 -10.71 -19.65 10.79
CA LYS A 128 -10.31 -20.85 11.54
C LYS A 128 -10.07 -20.49 12.99
#